data_AF-A0A2R2W6S9-F1
#
_entry.id   AF-A0A2R2W6S9-F1
#
_cell.length_a   1.000
_cell.length_b   1.000
_cell.length_c   1.000
_cell.angle_alpha   90.00
_cell.angle_beta   90.00
_cell.angle_gamma   90.00
#
_symmetry.space_group_name_H-M   'P 1'
#
loop_
_entity.id
_entity.type
_entity.pdbx_description
1 polymer ?
#
loop_
_entity_poly.entity_id
_entity_poly.type
_entity_poly.pdbx_seq_one_letter_code
_entity_poly.pdbx_strand_id
1 'polypeptide(L)'
;MSTGTEPEGDPQADATQSGLAVIAEATALRDDDPEVSLAARENLLDTVDDLVDEPLTPRQEEVVEAVAVAGGSLTAGLSGALARERRSRPEDVLTGAAAALLNTGRGGDAPGDAPGA
;
A
#
# COMPACT_ATOMS: atom_id res chain seq x y z
N MET A 1 18.79 19.53 29.04
CA MET A 1 17.67 18.61 28.74
C MET A 1 16.95 19.19 27.55
N SER A 2 17.30 18.74 26.35
CA SER A 2 16.62 19.15 25.12
C SER A 2 15.62 18.06 24.77
N THR A 3 14.33 18.35 24.91
CA THR A 3 13.25 17.55 24.32
C THR A 3 13.22 17.89 22.85
N GLY A 4 14.01 17.18 22.05
CA GLY A 4 13.85 17.19 20.60
C GLY A 4 12.57 16.44 20.29
N THR A 5 11.50 17.17 19.98
CA THR A 5 10.36 16.60 19.28
C THR A 5 10.88 16.20 17.91
N GLU A 6 11.06 14.90 17.68
CA GLU A 6 11.26 14.39 16.33
C GLU A 6 10.07 14.87 15.49
N PRO A 7 10.28 15.34 14.25
CA PRO A 7 9.17 15.74 13.41
C PRO A 7 8.28 14.51 13.21
N GLU A 8 7.06 14.55 13.76
CA GLU A 8 6.03 13.54 13.46
C GLU A 8 5.91 13.48 11.92
N GLY A 9 6.06 12.29 11.35
CA GLY A 9 5.98 12.06 9.91
C GLY A 9 4.65 12.56 9.36
N ASP A 10 4.62 12.94 8.08
CA ASP A 10 3.37 13.31 7.41
C ASP A 10 2.42 12.10 7.44
N PRO A 11 1.29 12.16 8.18
CA PRO A 11 0.40 11.01 8.36
C PRO A 11 -0.12 10.47 7.02
N GLN A 12 -0.24 11.34 6.02
CA GLN A 12 -0.66 10.95 4.67
C GLN A 12 0.43 10.16 3.94
N ALA A 13 1.69 10.53 4.13
CA ALA A 13 2.83 9.80 3.57
C ALA A 13 2.96 8.42 4.22
N ASP A 14 2.81 8.34 5.54
CA ASP A 14 2.87 7.09 6.30
C ASP A 14 1.73 6.14 5.88
N ALA A 15 0.49 6.65 5.80
CA ALA A 15 -0.66 5.87 5.32
C ALA A 15 -0.48 5.38 3.86
N THR A 16 0.16 6.21 3.01
CA THR A 16 0.45 5.82 1.62
C THR A 16 1.51 4.71 1.56
N GLN A 17 2.55 4.81 2.40
CA GLN A 17 3.60 3.79 2.48
C GLN A 17 3.04 2.46 2.98
N SER A 18 2.24 2.47 4.04
CA SER A 18 1.61 1.25 4.56
C SER A 18 0.59 0.66 3.58
N GLY A 19 -0.17 1.50 2.87
CA GLY A 19 -1.05 1.04 1.80
C GLY A 19 -0.31 0.34 0.65
N LEU A 20 0.88 0.82 0.28
CA LEU A 20 1.72 0.18 -0.72
C LEU A 20 2.33 -1.14 -0.24
N ALA A 21 2.76 -1.21 1.03
CA ALA A 21 3.25 -2.44 1.64
C ALA A 21 2.15 -3.53 1.61
N VAL A 22 0.92 -3.19 2.03
CA VAL A 22 -0.24 -4.10 1.96
C VAL A 22 -0.49 -4.61 0.53
N ILE A 23 -0.40 -3.74 -0.48
CA ILE A 23 -0.58 -4.13 -1.90
C ILE A 23 0.56 -5.05 -2.38
N ALA A 24 1.81 -4.80 -1.96
CA ALA A 24 2.95 -5.61 -2.31
C ALA A 24 2.80 -7.04 -1.75
N GLU A 25 2.46 -7.17 -0.47
CA GLU A 25 2.24 -8.47 0.17
C GLU A 25 1.01 -9.18 -0.40
N ALA A 26 -0.08 -8.46 -0.66
CA ALA A 26 -1.26 -9.01 -1.33
C ALA A 26 -0.96 -9.54 -2.76
N THR A 27 0.05 -8.98 -3.41
CA THR A 27 0.52 -9.46 -4.71
C THR A 27 1.41 -10.71 -4.55
N ALA A 28 2.29 -10.71 -3.54
CA ALA A 28 3.17 -11.84 -3.23
C ALA A 28 2.41 -13.08 -2.72
N LEU A 29 1.24 -12.92 -2.08
CA LEU A 29 0.33 -14.02 -1.72
C LEU A 29 -0.05 -14.93 -2.90
N ARG A 30 0.12 -14.45 -4.13
CA ARG A 30 -0.27 -15.16 -5.36
C ARG A 30 0.90 -15.85 -6.05
N ASP A 31 2.08 -15.85 -5.44
CA ASP A 31 3.21 -16.64 -5.91
C ASP A 31 2.87 -18.14 -5.80
N ASP A 32 3.41 -18.95 -6.72
CA ASP A 32 3.24 -20.41 -6.71
C ASP A 32 4.14 -21.08 -5.65
N ASP A 33 5.12 -20.36 -5.11
CA ASP A 33 5.96 -20.80 -4.00
C ASP A 33 5.22 -20.65 -2.66
N PRO A 34 4.91 -21.76 -1.95
CA PRO A 34 4.19 -21.72 -0.68
C PRO A 34 4.94 -21.00 0.44
N GLU A 35 6.28 -20.98 0.41
CA GLU A 35 7.07 -20.26 1.41
C GLU A 35 6.97 -18.74 1.20
N VAL A 36 6.96 -18.29 -0.06
CA VAL A 36 6.75 -16.89 -0.42
C VAL A 36 5.34 -16.44 -0.04
N SER A 37 4.33 -17.27 -0.30
CA SER A 37 2.95 -16.97 0.08
C SER A 37 2.76 -16.92 1.60
N LEU A 38 3.40 -17.82 2.35
CA LEU A 38 3.35 -17.80 3.82
C LEU A 38 4.03 -16.54 4.39
N ALA A 39 5.21 -16.19 3.90
CA ALA A 39 5.93 -15.00 4.34
C ALA A 39 5.14 -13.72 4.01
N ALA A 40 4.53 -13.65 2.83
CA ALA A 40 3.68 -12.52 2.43
C ALA A 40 2.44 -12.39 3.33
N ARG A 41 1.87 -13.52 3.77
CA ARG A 41 0.75 -13.52 4.72
C ARG A 41 1.17 -12.93 6.07
N GLU A 42 2.29 -13.37 6.62
CA GLU A 42 2.79 -12.87 7.91
C GLU A 42 3.10 -11.37 7.81
N ASN A 43 3.83 -10.94 6.78
CA ASN A 43 4.16 -9.52 6.55
C ASN A 43 2.90 -8.64 6.39
N LEU A 44 1.86 -9.14 5.72
CA LEU A 44 0.59 -8.44 5.57
C LEU A 44 -0.08 -8.21 6.93
N LEU A 45 -0.12 -9.24 7.78
CA LEU A 45 -0.71 -9.14 9.11
C LEU A 45 0.08 -8.17 9.99
N ASP A 46 1.42 -8.28 10.00
CA ASP A 46 2.29 -7.36 10.73
C ASP A 46 2.12 -5.91 10.27
N THR A 47 2.06 -5.67 8.94
CA THR A 47 1.84 -4.33 8.39
C THR A 47 0.50 -3.74 8.80
N VAL A 48 -0.54 -4.56 8.92
CA VAL A 48 -1.86 -4.09 9.37
C VAL A 48 -1.92 -3.94 10.88
N ASP A 49 -1.22 -4.77 11.65
CA ASP A 49 -1.11 -4.66 13.11
C ASP A 49 -0.44 -3.33 13.50
N ASP A 50 0.61 -2.91 12.77
CA ASP A 50 1.26 -1.61 12.94
C ASP A 50 0.33 -0.40 12.66
N LEU A 51 -0.82 -0.62 12.00
CA LEU A 51 -1.80 0.42 11.66
C LEU A 51 -2.99 0.50 12.63
N VAL A 52 -3.07 -0.39 13.61
CA VAL A 52 -4.20 -0.46 14.56
C VAL A 52 -3.73 -0.27 15.99
N ASP A 53 -4.54 0.40 16.81
CA ASP A 53 -4.20 0.69 18.21
C ASP A 53 -4.26 -0.54 19.13
N GLU A 54 -5.01 -1.57 18.71
CA GLU A 54 -5.18 -2.83 19.43
C GLU A 54 -4.92 -4.01 18.49
N PRO A 55 -4.32 -5.12 18.97
CA PRO A 55 -4.06 -6.29 18.15
C PRO A 55 -5.34 -6.81 17.49
N LEU A 56 -5.22 -7.25 16.24
CA LEU A 56 -6.35 -7.85 15.53
C LEU A 56 -6.87 -9.09 16.26
N THR A 57 -8.20 -9.22 16.30
CA THR A 57 -8.81 -10.49 16.70
C THR A 57 -8.63 -11.53 15.58
N PRO A 58 -8.67 -12.84 15.89
CA PRO A 58 -8.53 -13.89 14.87
C PRO A 58 -9.51 -13.75 13.71
N ARG A 59 -10.73 -13.27 13.98
CA ARG A 59 -11.74 -13.06 12.93
C ARG A 59 -11.40 -11.86 12.04
N GLN A 60 -10.73 -10.84 12.57
CA GLN A 60 -10.28 -9.69 11.78
C GLN A 60 -9.09 -10.07 10.90
N GLU A 61 -8.15 -10.88 11.39
CA GLU A 61 -7.06 -11.44 10.58
C GLU A 61 -7.60 -12.21 9.36
N GLU A 62 -8.57 -13.10 9.56
CA GLU A 62 -9.23 -13.82 8.46
C GLU A 62 -9.88 -12.87 7.43
N VAL A 63 -10.46 -11.77 7.89
CA VAL A 63 -11.07 -10.75 7.02
C VAL A 63 -10.00 -9.99 6.23
N VAL A 64 -8.91 -9.59 6.88
CA VAL A 64 -7.78 -8.92 6.24
C VAL A 64 -7.18 -9.80 5.14
N GLU A 65 -6.95 -11.08 5.43
CA GLU A 65 -6.47 -12.05 4.45
C GLU A 65 -7.42 -12.18 3.25
N ALA A 66 -8.73 -12.34 3.51
CA ALA A 66 -9.72 -12.45 2.44
C ALA A 66 -9.77 -11.19 1.56
N VAL A 67 -9.66 -10.01 2.17
CA VAL A 67 -9.61 -8.72 1.47
C VAL A 67 -8.32 -8.61 0.65
N ALA A 68 -7.18 -9.02 1.19
CA ALA A 68 -5.91 -9.00 0.48
C ALA A 68 -5.92 -9.94 -0.74
N VAL A 69 -6.44 -11.16 -0.60
CA VAL A 69 -6.60 -12.10 -1.73
C VAL A 69 -7.51 -11.52 -2.82
N ALA A 70 -8.64 -10.93 -2.43
CA ALA A 70 -9.54 -10.27 -3.36
C ALA A 70 -8.86 -9.06 -4.06
N GLY A 71 -8.15 -8.23 -3.30
CA GLY A 71 -7.41 -7.07 -3.79
C GLY A 71 -6.29 -7.44 -4.76
N GLY A 72 -5.50 -8.48 -4.45
CA GLY A 72 -4.46 -9.01 -5.34
C GLY A 72 -5.02 -9.59 -6.63
N SER A 73 -6.20 -10.23 -6.57
CA SER A 73 -6.90 -10.75 -7.74
C SER A 73 -7.42 -9.63 -8.65
N LEU A 74 -8.03 -8.58 -8.08
CA LEU A 74 -8.46 -7.39 -8.80
C LEU A 74 -7.27 -6.66 -9.44
N THR A 75 -6.20 -6.46 -8.67
CA THR A 75 -4.98 -5.76 -9.11
C THR A 75 -4.35 -6.44 -10.31
N ALA A 76 -4.18 -7.76 -10.29
CA ALA A 76 -3.62 -8.46 -11.44
C ALA A 76 -4.57 -8.55 -12.63
N GLY A 77 -5.87 -8.73 -12.40
CA GLY A 77 -6.87 -8.73 -13.46
C GLY A 77 -6.88 -7.40 -14.22
N LEU A 78 -6.93 -6.29 -13.48
CA LEU A 78 -6.90 -4.92 -14.03
C LEU A 78 -5.55 -4.60 -14.69
N SER A 79 -4.44 -4.95 -14.04
CA SER A 79 -3.11 -4.70 -14.59
C SER A 79 -2.86 -5.51 -15.86
N GLY A 80 -3.31 -6.77 -15.91
CA GLY A 80 -3.26 -7.60 -17.12
C GLY A 80 -4.14 -7.06 -18.25
N ALA A 81 -5.36 -6.60 -17.95
CA ALA A 81 -6.24 -5.99 -18.95
C ALA A 81 -5.65 -4.69 -19.52
N LEU A 82 -5.16 -3.81 -18.65
CA LEU A 82 -4.59 -2.52 -19.03
C LEU A 82 -3.25 -2.66 -19.76
N ALA A 83 -2.41 -3.62 -19.35
CA ALA A 83 -1.16 -3.96 -20.03
C ALA A 83 -1.42 -4.41 -21.48
N ARG A 84 -2.44 -5.25 -21.71
CA ARG A 84 -2.86 -5.67 -23.05
C ARG A 84 -3.32 -4.49 -23.90
N GLU A 85 -4.13 -3.61 -23.34
CA GLU A 85 -4.64 -2.43 -24.05
C GLU A 85 -3.51 -1.47 -24.43
N ARG A 86 -2.53 -1.26 -23.54
CA ARG A 86 -1.40 -0.36 -23.74
C ARG A 86 -0.18 -1.00 -24.41
N ARG A 87 -0.24 -2.28 -24.76
CA ARG A 87 0.91 -3.08 -25.26
C ARG A 87 2.16 -2.93 -24.38
N SER A 88 1.94 -2.85 -23.08
CA SER A 88 2.97 -2.72 -22.04
C SER A 88 3.01 -3.99 -21.21
N ARG A 89 4.00 -4.15 -20.33
CA ARG A 89 4.00 -5.27 -19.39
C ARG A 89 3.16 -4.93 -18.15
N PRO A 90 2.51 -5.92 -17.50
CA PRO A 90 1.78 -5.71 -16.25
C PRO A 90 2.62 -5.01 -15.17
N GLU A 91 3.91 -5.35 -15.06
CA GLU A 91 4.83 -4.72 -14.11
C GLU A 91 4.99 -3.20 -14.35
N ASP A 92 5.05 -2.79 -15.63
CA ASP A 92 5.19 -1.36 -15.99
C ASP A 92 3.89 -0.59 -15.63
N VAL A 93 2.73 -1.23 -15.75
CA VAL A 93 1.42 -0.68 -15.36
C VAL A 93 1.32 -0.53 -13.84
N LEU A 94 1.71 -1.56 -13.09
CA LEU A 94 1.71 -1.56 -11.63
C LEU A 94 2.67 -0.50 -11.08
N THR A 95 3.87 -0.39 -11.67
CA THR A 95 4.84 0.64 -11.32
C THR A 95 4.27 2.04 -11.55
N GLY A 96 3.59 2.27 -12.67
CA GLY A 96 2.93 3.54 -12.97
C GLY A 96 1.77 3.86 -12.02
N ALA A 97 0.98 2.86 -11.64
CA ALA A 97 -0.11 3.01 -10.66
C ALA A 97 0.42 3.37 -9.27
N ALA A 98 1.46 2.70 -8.79
CA ALA A 98 2.12 3.01 -7.53
C ALA A 98 2.70 4.44 -7.52
N ALA A 99 3.37 4.85 -8.62
CA ALA A 99 3.89 6.21 -8.76
C ALA A 99 2.79 7.28 -8.73
N ALA A 100 1.61 7.00 -9.33
CA ALA A 100 0.48 7.91 -9.30
C ALA A 100 -0.12 8.08 -7.88
N LEU A 101 -0.19 7.00 -7.11
CA LEU A 101 -0.65 7.03 -5.71
C LEU A 101 0.30 7.86 -4.82
N LEU A 102 1.62 7.64 -4.94
CA LEU A 102 2.64 8.41 -4.23
C LEU A 102 2.60 9.90 -4.58
N ASN A 103 2.34 10.23 -5.84
CA ASN A 103 2.24 11.63 -6.28
C ASN A 103 0.95 12.32 -5.81
N THR A 104 -0.10 11.55 -5.53
CA THR A 104 -1.35 12.07 -4.96
C THR A 104 -1.16 12.46 -3.49
N GLY A 105 -0.35 11.70 -2.73
CA GLY A 105 0.01 12.04 -1.34
C GLY A 105 0.81 13.34 -1.20
N ARG A 106 1.62 13.69 -2.20
CA ARG A 106 2.40 14.95 -2.22
C ARG A 106 1.56 16.20 -2.54
N GLY A 107 0.31 16.04 -2.99
CA GLY A 107 -0.56 17.14 -3.44
C GLY A 107 -1.35 17.85 -2.33
N GLY A 108 -1.14 17.50 -1.05
CA GLY A 108 -1.85 18.09 0.08
C GLY A 108 -1.46 19.53 0.43
N ASP A 109 -0.28 20.00 -0.03
CA ASP A 109 0.11 21.41 0.09
C ASP A 109 -0.49 22.21 -1.07
N ALA A 110 -1.68 22.75 -0.85
CA ALA A 110 -2.14 23.90 -1.62
C ALA A 110 -1.13 25.05 -1.39
N PRO A 111 -0.60 25.71 -2.45
CA PRO A 111 0.23 26.88 -2.26
C PRO A 111 -0.62 27.95 -1.55
N GLY A 112 -0.31 28.17 -0.28
CA GLY A 112 -0.86 29.23 0.53
C GLY A 112 -0.64 30.57 -0.17
N ASP A 113 -1.76 31.26 -0.34
CA ASP A 113 -1.92 32.70 -0.48
C ASP A 113 -0.60 33.50 -0.39
N ALA A 114 -0.11 33.98 -1.54
CA ALA A 114 0.98 34.95 -1.54
C ALA A 114 0.43 36.26 -0.96
N PRO A 115 0.94 36.75 0.19
CA PRO A 115 0.52 38.04 0.70
C PRO A 115 1.03 39.11 -0.25
N GLY A 116 0.15 40.05 -0.58
CA GLY A 116 0.33 40.99 -1.67
C GLY A 116 1.61 41.82 -1.64
N ALA A 117 2.01 42.22 -2.84
CA ALA A 117 2.76 43.44 -3.13
C ALA A 117 2.39 43.90 -4.55
#